data_AF-A0A525IXJ3-F1
#
_entry.id   AF-A0A525IXJ3-F1
#
_cell.length_a   1.000
_cell.length_b   1.000
_cell.length_c   1.000
_cell.angle_alpha   90.00
_cell.angle_beta   90.00
_cell.angle_gamma   90.00
#
_symmetry.space_group_name_H-M   'P 1'
#
loop_
_entity.id
_entity.type
_entity.pdbx_description
1 polymer ?
#
loop_
_entity_poly.entity_id
_entity_poly.type
_entity_poly.pdbx_seq_one_letter_code
_entity_poly.pdbx_strand_id
1 'polypeptide(L)'
;MGRPPSKFVTDPGNALKPERKREDFFTRAELVALEQSWLQNNSGAGKEAFYRWYAETYFGIAPPKIGRDEMERVRQLFRDAKVRARKEGWLEG
;
A
#
# COMPACT_ATOMS: atom_id res chain seq x y z
N MET A 1 -36.48 31.52 -21.47
CA MET A 1 -35.43 30.63 -20.91
C MET A 1 -36.17 29.52 -20.17
N GLY A 2 -36.06 28.21 -20.38
CA GLY A 2 -35.34 27.30 -21.28
C GLY A 2 -35.96 25.90 -21.01
N ARG A 3 -35.93 25.00 -22.01
CA ARG A 3 -36.61 23.69 -22.05
C ARG A 3 -36.00 22.62 -21.09
N PRO A 4 -36.70 21.47 -20.88
CA PRO A 4 -36.70 20.60 -19.68
C PRO A 4 -35.91 19.28 -19.91
N PRO A 5 -36.31 18.10 -19.38
CA PRO A 5 -36.42 17.60 -18.00
C PRO A 5 -35.29 16.57 -17.70
N SER A 6 -35.02 16.20 -16.44
CA SER A 6 -34.38 14.89 -16.14
C SER A 6 -34.28 14.57 -14.66
N LYS A 7 -35.16 13.67 -14.22
CA LYS A 7 -34.79 12.64 -13.23
C LYS A 7 -35.31 11.31 -13.73
N PHE A 8 -34.68 10.80 -14.78
CA PHE A 8 -34.79 9.39 -15.17
C PHE A 8 -33.47 8.69 -14.85
N VAL A 9 -33.56 7.86 -13.81
CA VAL A 9 -32.96 6.53 -13.61
C VAL A 9 -31.90 6.08 -14.61
N THR A 10 -30.71 5.75 -14.09
CA THR A 10 -30.04 4.48 -14.42
C THR A 10 -29.17 4.08 -13.23
N ASP A 11 -29.52 2.98 -12.58
CA ASP A 11 -28.61 2.20 -11.75
C ASP A 11 -27.64 1.48 -12.69
N PRO A 12 -26.32 1.51 -12.43
CA PRO A 12 -25.47 0.43 -12.91
C PRO A 12 -24.62 -0.09 -11.75
N GLY A 13 -24.96 -1.29 -11.30
CA GLY A 13 -24.06 -2.10 -10.50
C GLY A 13 -22.66 -2.15 -11.10
N ASN A 14 -21.68 -1.61 -10.36
CA ASN A 14 -20.26 -1.96 -10.39
C ASN A 14 -19.55 -1.03 -9.39
N ALA A 15 -18.89 -1.45 -8.34
CA ALA A 15 -18.38 -2.76 -8.03
C ALA A 15 -18.91 -3.15 -6.66
N LEU A 16 -19.23 -4.43 -6.51
CA LEU A 16 -18.81 -5.19 -5.33
C LEU A 16 -17.55 -4.49 -4.79
N LYS A 17 -17.62 -3.72 -3.70
CA LYS A 17 -16.41 -3.53 -2.93
C LYS A 17 -16.05 -4.96 -2.60
N PRO A 18 -14.93 -5.53 -3.11
CA PRO A 18 -14.48 -6.74 -2.49
C PRO A 18 -14.42 -6.35 -1.03
N GLU A 19 -15.12 -7.10 -0.16
CA GLU A 19 -14.72 -7.16 1.23
C GLU A 19 -13.21 -7.28 1.17
N ARG A 20 -12.50 -6.15 1.35
CA ARG A 20 -11.06 -6.17 1.39
C ARG A 20 -10.86 -6.91 2.68
N LYS A 21 -10.65 -8.23 2.53
CA LYS A 21 -10.07 -9.07 3.55
C LYS A 21 -9.04 -8.18 4.24
N ARG A 22 -9.04 -8.18 5.57
CA ARG A 22 -8.09 -7.46 6.43
C ARG A 22 -6.60 -7.74 6.12
N GLU A 23 -6.30 -8.40 5.01
CA GLU A 23 -5.03 -8.98 4.57
C GLU A 23 -4.30 -8.10 3.53
N ASP A 24 -4.92 -7.11 2.88
CA ASP A 24 -4.23 -6.18 1.95
C ASP A 24 -4.51 -4.71 2.36
N PHE A 25 -3.80 -4.22 3.37
CA PHE A 25 -3.89 -2.81 3.82
C PHE A 25 -3.44 -1.82 2.74
N PHE A 26 -2.63 -2.26 1.78
CA PHE A 26 -2.07 -1.42 0.73
C PHE A 26 -2.08 -2.14 -0.61
N THR A 27 -2.36 -1.40 -1.68
CA THR A 27 -1.95 -1.79 -3.02
C THR A 27 -0.42 -1.72 -3.14
N ARG A 28 0.11 -2.35 -4.18
CA ARG A 28 1.57 -2.46 -4.36
C ARG A 28 2.21 -1.10 -4.65
N ALA A 29 1.51 -0.20 -5.35
CA ALA A 29 1.91 1.21 -5.50
C ALA A 29 1.98 1.91 -4.15
N GLU A 30 0.95 1.73 -3.33
CA GLU A 30 0.87 2.38 -2.01
C GLU A 30 1.99 1.92 -1.09
N LEU A 31 2.43 0.64 -1.17
CA LEU A 31 3.62 0.18 -0.44
C LEU A 31 4.88 0.95 -0.87
N VAL A 32 5.09 1.12 -2.18
CA VAL A 32 6.27 1.87 -2.65
C VAL A 32 6.20 3.34 -2.22
N ALA A 33 5.03 3.97 -2.36
CA ALA A 33 4.82 5.36 -1.93
C ALA A 33 5.00 5.52 -0.41
N LEU A 34 4.53 4.56 0.39
CA LEU A 34 4.69 4.54 1.84
C LEU A 34 6.16 4.47 2.25
N GLU A 35 6.95 3.59 1.62
CA GLU A 35 8.40 3.51 1.89
C GLU A 35 9.09 4.84 1.55
N GLN A 36 8.81 5.42 0.39
CA GLN A 36 9.43 6.69 -0.02
C GLN A 36 9.04 7.84 0.90
N SER A 37 7.75 7.99 1.20
CA SER A 37 7.24 9.04 2.08
C SER A 37 7.80 8.90 3.50
N TRP A 38 7.86 7.68 4.04
CA TRP A 38 8.40 7.47 5.37
C TRP A 38 9.89 7.81 5.44
N LEU A 39 10.69 7.39 4.45
CA LEU A 39 12.12 7.69 4.40
C LEU A 39 12.42 9.18 4.21
N GLN A 40 11.58 9.90 3.45
CA GLN A 40 11.70 11.36 3.31
C GLN A 40 11.44 12.07 4.65
N ASN A 41 10.39 11.66 5.37
CA ASN A 41 10.04 12.24 6.67
C ASN A 41 10.98 11.81 7.81
N ASN A 42 11.68 10.68 7.66
CA ASN A 42 12.65 10.16 8.63
C ASN A 42 14.05 10.19 8.04
N SER A 43 14.47 11.36 7.58
CA SER A 43 15.79 11.60 6.99
C SER A 43 16.89 11.27 8.01
N GLY A 44 17.55 10.12 7.84
CA GLY A 44 18.55 9.57 8.77
C GLY A 44 18.19 8.18 9.29
N ALA A 45 16.92 7.79 9.23
CA ALA A 45 16.49 6.43 9.46
C ALA A 45 16.70 5.59 8.20
N GLY A 46 17.48 4.52 8.29
CA GLY A 46 17.69 3.59 7.18
C GLY A 46 16.43 2.76 6.86
N LYS A 47 16.44 2.07 5.72
CA LYS A 47 15.35 1.15 5.30
C LYS A 47 15.02 0.08 6.35
N GLU A 48 15.99 -0.33 7.15
CA GLU A 48 15.76 -1.27 8.25
C GLU A 48 14.83 -0.71 9.32
N ALA A 49 14.97 0.56 9.68
CA ALA A 49 14.09 1.20 10.65
C ALA A 49 12.66 1.28 10.10
N PHE A 50 12.50 1.56 8.80
CA PHE A 50 11.21 1.50 8.13
C PHE A 50 10.58 0.10 8.19
N TYR A 51 11.34 -0.96 7.87
CA TYR A 51 10.77 -2.31 7.88
C TYR A 51 10.36 -2.78 9.29
N ARG A 52 11.10 -2.38 10.33
CA ARG A 52 10.71 -2.62 11.72
C ARG A 52 9.43 -1.87 12.07
N TRP A 53 9.37 -0.58 11.75
CA TRP A 53 8.17 0.24 11.95
C TRP A 53 6.95 -0.33 11.21
N TYR A 54 7.14 -0.82 9.97
CA TYR A 54 6.06 -1.42 9.19
C TYR A 54 5.57 -2.73 9.83
N ALA A 55 6.47 -3.61 10.27
CA ALA A 55 6.12 -4.85 10.96
C ALA A 55 5.36 -4.57 12.27
N GLU A 56 5.79 -3.58 13.04
CA GLU A 56 5.11 -3.17 14.27
C GLU A 56 3.71 -2.61 13.97
N THR A 57 3.63 -1.67 13.03
CA THR A 57 2.41 -0.90 12.74
C THR A 57 1.35 -1.75 12.05
N TYR A 58 1.74 -2.57 11.07
CA TYR A 58 0.79 -3.28 10.19
C TYR A 58 0.70 -4.77 10.44
N PHE A 59 1.75 -5.41 10.95
CA PHE A 59 1.69 -6.82 11.35
C PHE A 59 1.43 -7.01 12.85
N GLY A 60 1.43 -5.93 13.64
CA GLY A 60 1.20 -5.98 15.08
C GLY A 60 2.30 -6.72 15.85
N ILE A 61 3.50 -6.82 15.26
CA ILE A 61 4.62 -7.54 15.86
C ILE A 61 5.36 -6.58 16.78
N ALA A 62 5.35 -6.87 18.08
CA ALA A 62 6.06 -6.04 19.05
C ALA A 62 7.56 -5.95 18.70
N PRO A 63 8.22 -4.77 18.86
CA PRO A 63 9.64 -4.58 18.55
C PRO A 63 10.61 -5.67 19.03
N PRO A 64 10.51 -6.21 20.26
CA PRO A 64 11.42 -7.28 20.72
C PRO A 64 11.21 -8.62 20.01
N LYS A 65 10.07 -8.81 19.34
CA LYS A 65 9.73 -10.01 18.56
C LYS A 65 10.04 -9.86 17.07
N ILE A 66 10.48 -8.68 16.61
CA ILE A 66 10.83 -8.47 15.21
C ILE A 66 12.21 -9.08 14.97
N GLY A 67 12.21 -10.35 14.57
CA GLY A 67 13.40 -11.12 14.23
C GLY A 67 13.84 -10.95 12.78
N ARG A 68 14.80 -11.78 12.39
CA ARG A 68 15.33 -11.80 11.02
C ARG A 68 14.27 -12.25 10.01
N ASP A 69 13.49 -13.26 10.33
CA ASP A 69 12.45 -13.82 9.46
C ASP A 69 11.33 -12.82 9.17
N GLU A 70 10.86 -12.11 10.19
CA GLU A 70 9.85 -11.06 10.10
C GLU A 70 10.35 -9.91 9.21
N MET A 71 11.60 -9.49 9.43
CA MET A 71 12.24 -8.47 8.61
C MET A 71 12.40 -8.92 7.16
N GLU A 72 12.74 -10.18 6.92
CA GLU A 72 12.86 -10.73 5.57
C GLU A 72 11.51 -10.80 4.85
N ARG A 73 10.44 -11.19 5.55
CA ARG A 73 9.07 -11.16 5.01
C ARG A 73 8.66 -9.75 4.58
N VAL A 74 8.92 -8.74 5.41
CA VAL A 74 8.64 -7.35 5.06
C VAL A 74 9.50 -6.92 3.86
N ARG A 75 10.81 -7.18 3.87
CA ARG A 75 11.68 -6.86 2.72
C ARG A 75 11.17 -7.49 1.42
N GLN A 76 10.77 -8.75 1.46
CA GLN A 76 10.27 -9.47 0.30
C GLN A 76 8.97 -8.84 -0.22
N LEU A 77 8.03 -8.49 0.67
CA LEU A 77 6.81 -7.77 0.32
C LEU A 77 7.10 -6.48 -0.47
N PHE A 78 8.02 -5.65 0.02
CA PHE A 78 8.38 -4.39 -0.66
C PHE A 78 9.20 -4.62 -1.94
N ARG A 79 9.99 -5.69 -2.01
CA ARG A 79 10.71 -6.08 -3.23
C ARG A 79 9.73 -6.48 -4.33
N ASP A 80 8.76 -7.34 -4.00
CA ASP A 80 7.72 -7.77 -4.94
C ASP A 80 6.85 -6.59 -5.40
N ALA A 81 6.50 -5.69 -4.48
CA ALA A 81 5.77 -4.47 -4.80
C ALA A 81 6.52 -3.62 -5.84
N LYS A 82 7.83 -3.40 -5.68
CA LYS A 82 8.66 -2.64 -6.62
C LYS A 82 8.83 -3.33 -7.96
N VAL A 83 9.10 -4.64 -7.98
CA VAL A 83 9.24 -5.41 -9.22
C VAL A 83 7.97 -5.30 -10.06
N ARG A 84 6.80 -5.39 -9.40
CA ARG A 84 5.51 -5.31 -10.08
C ARG A 84 5.16 -3.90 -10.52
N ALA A 85 5.40 -2.89 -9.66
CA ALA A 85 5.20 -1.49 -10.01
C ALA A 85 6.06 -1.07 -11.23
N ARG A 86 7.27 -1.62 -11.37
CA ARG A 86 8.09 -1.45 -12.60
C ARG A 86 7.46 -2.13 -13.81
N LYS A 87 6.97 -3.38 -13.68
CA LYS A 87 6.30 -4.09 -14.78
C LYS A 87 5.03 -3.39 -15.26
N GLU A 88 4.32 -2.72 -14.35
CA GLU A 88 3.08 -1.99 -14.62
C GLU A 88 3.33 -0.54 -15.08
N GLY A 89 4.60 -0.09 -15.17
CA GLY A 89 4.97 1.24 -15.64
C GLY A 89 4.71 2.36 -14.63
N TRP A 90 4.50 2.04 -13.35
CA TRP A 90 4.20 3.01 -12.30
C TRP A 90 5.46 3.65 -11.68
N LEU A 91 6.60 2.99 -11.86
CA LEU A 91 7.90 3.52 -11.51
C LEU A 91 8.66 3.70 -12.82
N GLU A 92 8.57 4.90 -13.41
CA GLU A 92 9.50 5.32 -14.45
C GLU A 92 10.90 5.37 -13.83
N GLY A 93 11.83 4.63 -14.45
CA GLY A 93 13.24 4.59 -14.06
C GLY A 93 14.03 5.72 -14.69
#